data_AF-A0A3T0I4A7-F1
#
_entry.id   AF-A0A3T0I4A7-F1
#
_cell.length_a   1.000
_cell.length_b   1.000
_cell.length_c   1.000
_cell.angle_alpha   90.00
_cell.angle_beta   90.00
_cell.angle_gamma   90.00
#
_symmetry.space_group_name_H-M   'P 1'
#
loop_
_entity.id
_entity.type
_entity.pdbx_description
1 polymer ?
#
loop_
_entity_poly.entity_id
_entity_poly.type
_entity_poly.pdbx_seq_one_letter_code
_entity_poly.pdbx_strand_id
1 'polypeptide(L)'
;MNISQIQGIQGSFLQGTKRQTDAESSVSFGNVLQKYIQEANGAVKDFETKSLALAKGEAINLHDVTIAAQKASIAVTLTTQVRDKAVEAYQEIMRMQI
;
A
#
# COMPACT_ATOMS: atom_id res chain seq x y z
N MET A 1 -69.33 -4.97 15.88
CA MET A 1 -68.56 -6.15 15.45
C MET A 1 -67.13 -5.73 15.17
N ASN A 2 -66.20 -6.34 15.89
CA ASN A 2 -64.73 -6.38 15.74
C ASN A 2 -63.93 -5.09 15.55
N ILE A 3 -63.52 -4.55 16.70
CA ILE A 3 -62.22 -3.91 16.94
C ILE A 3 -61.16 -4.99 17.17
N SER A 4 -60.36 -5.34 16.16
CA SER A 4 -59.09 -6.10 16.32
C SER A 4 -58.41 -6.19 14.95
N GLN A 5 -57.57 -5.22 14.56
CA GLN A 5 -56.48 -5.48 13.58
C GLN A 5 -55.47 -4.36 13.29
N ILE A 6 -55.43 -3.23 14.01
CA ILE A 6 -54.37 -2.23 13.78
C ILE A 6 -53.39 -2.22 14.94
N GLN A 7 -52.75 -3.38 15.13
CA GLN A 7 -51.55 -3.55 15.95
C GLN A 7 -50.40 -3.84 14.99
N GLY A 8 -49.41 -2.95 14.96
CA GLY A 8 -48.09 -3.24 14.38
C GLY A 8 -47.79 -2.60 13.03
N ILE A 9 -47.82 -1.27 12.94
CA ILE A 9 -46.86 -0.56 12.07
C ILE A 9 -45.75 0.00 12.97
N GLN A 10 -45.04 -0.92 13.64
CA GLN A 10 -43.69 -0.69 14.13
C GLN A 10 -42.77 -1.51 13.23
N GLY A 11 -41.83 -0.84 12.55
CA GLY A 11 -40.55 -1.47 12.22
C GLY A 11 -40.30 -1.99 10.80
N SER A 12 -40.88 -1.42 9.73
CA SER A 12 -40.48 -1.83 8.37
C SER A 12 -40.55 -0.73 7.31
N PHE A 13 -39.94 0.44 7.56
CA PHE A 13 -39.69 1.42 6.50
C PHE A 13 -38.25 1.95 6.42
N LEU A 14 -37.30 1.33 7.15
CA LEU A 14 -35.86 1.62 7.00
C LEU A 14 -35.12 0.49 6.25
N GLN A 15 -35.75 -0.09 5.24
CA GLN A 15 -35.09 -1.06 4.36
C GLN A 15 -35.22 -0.59 2.92
N GLY A 16 -34.40 0.40 2.56
CA GLY A 16 -34.44 1.00 1.22
C GLY A 16 -33.16 1.72 0.79
N THR A 17 -32.17 1.86 1.67
CA THR A 17 -30.81 2.24 1.28
C THR A 17 -29.85 1.41 2.10
N LYS A 18 -29.56 0.19 1.61
CA LYS A 18 -28.18 -0.32 1.75
C LYS A 18 -27.32 0.77 1.13
N ARG A 19 -26.83 1.70 1.98
CA ARG A 19 -25.55 2.32 1.78
C ARG A 19 -24.60 1.15 1.64
N GLN A 20 -24.36 0.78 0.39
CA GLN A 20 -23.14 0.13 -0.04
C GLN A 20 -22.06 0.98 0.60
N THR A 21 -21.59 0.51 1.75
CA THR A 21 -20.35 1.00 2.34
C THR A 21 -19.36 0.97 1.19
N ASP A 22 -18.87 2.15 0.82
CA ASP A 22 -17.70 2.37 -0.03
C ASP A 22 -16.47 1.70 0.63
N ALA A 23 -16.51 0.37 0.68
CA ALA A 23 -15.49 -0.52 1.20
C ALA A 23 -14.84 -1.28 0.04
N GLU A 24 -14.98 -0.78 -1.18
CA GLU A 24 -14.16 -1.19 -2.31
C GLU A 24 -13.07 -0.13 -2.50
N SER A 25 -11.86 -0.51 -2.10
CA SER A 25 -10.58 0.07 -2.52
C SER A 25 -10.11 1.39 -1.90
N SER A 26 -10.26 1.58 -0.58
CA SER A 26 -9.20 2.31 0.12
C SER A 26 -7.95 1.42 0.12
N VAL A 27 -7.13 1.52 -0.94
CA VAL A 27 -5.80 0.92 -0.94
C VAL A 27 -5.09 1.53 0.27
N SER A 28 -5.02 0.75 1.37
CA SER A 28 -4.42 1.23 2.61
C SER A 28 -3.01 1.70 2.31
N PHE A 29 -2.65 2.90 2.77
CA PHE A 29 -1.29 3.43 2.63
C PHE A 29 -0.25 2.40 3.09
N GLY A 30 -0.55 1.63 4.15
CA GLY A 30 0.29 0.54 4.62
C GLY A 30 0.52 -0.54 3.57
N ASN A 31 -0.49 -0.91 2.78
CA ASN A 31 -0.35 -1.89 1.70
C ASN A 31 0.52 -1.35 0.55
N VAL A 32 0.39 -0.06 0.23
CA VAL A 32 1.21 0.61 -0.78
C VAL A 32 2.67 0.68 -0.32
N LEU A 33 2.92 1.10 0.92
CA LEU A 33 4.25 1.16 1.50
C LEU A 33 4.89 -0.23 1.59
N GLN A 34 4.13 -1.24 2.02
CA GLN A 34 4.56 -2.63 2.06
C GLN A 34 5.01 -3.11 0.68
N LYS A 35 4.24 -2.77 -0.37
CA LYS A 35 4.57 -3.11 -1.76
C LYS A 35 5.88 -2.44 -2.20
N TYR A 36 6.05 -1.14 -1.95
CA TYR A 36 7.29 -0.45 -2.32
C TYR A 36 8.51 -0.96 -1.56
N ILE A 37 8.37 -1.28 -0.27
CA ILE A 37 9.42 -1.91 0.53
C ILE A 37 9.80 -3.27 -0.07
N GLN A 38 8.81 -4.07 -0.47
CA GLN A 38 9.04 -5.36 -1.13
C GLN A 38 9.72 -5.20 -2.50
N GLU A 39 9.32 -4.21 -3.29
CA GLU A 39 9.94 -3.90 -4.58
C GLU A 39 11.40 -3.44 -4.41
N ALA A 40 11.67 -2.58 -3.43
CA ALA A 40 13.03 -2.14 -3.12
C ALA A 40 13.91 -3.32 -2.66
N ASN A 41 13.38 -4.19 -1.81
CA ASN A 41 14.08 -5.41 -1.39
C ASN A 41 14.34 -6.34 -2.59
N GLY A 42 13.36 -6.50 -3.49
CA GLY A 42 13.53 -7.25 -4.73
C GLY A 42 14.64 -6.69 -5.62
N ALA A 43 14.72 -5.36 -5.76
CA ALA A 43 15.77 -4.70 -6.52
C ALA A 43 17.17 -4.90 -5.90
N VAL A 44 17.28 -4.83 -4.57
CA VAL A 44 18.54 -5.10 -3.86
C VAL A 44 18.97 -6.56 -4.06
N LYS A 45 18.05 -7.51 -3.91
CA LYS A 45 18.35 -8.93 -4.09
C LYS A 45 18.77 -9.28 -5.53
N ASP A 46 18.16 -8.63 -6.52
CA ASP A 46 18.55 -8.77 -7.94
C ASP A 46 19.99 -8.27 -8.17
N PHE A 47 20.32 -7.10 -7.62
CA PHE A 47 21.68 -6.58 -7.64
C PHE A 47 22.68 -7.53 -6.97
N GLU A 48 22.37 -8.02 -5.77
CA GLU A 48 23.24 -8.97 -5.05
C GLU A 48 23.47 -10.24 -5.85
N THR A 49 22.42 -10.78 -6.46
CA THR A 49 22.51 -12.00 -7.29
C THR A 49 23.42 -11.78 -8.50
N LYS A 50 23.22 -10.67 -9.22
CA LYS A 50 24.04 -10.32 -10.40
C LYS A 50 25.48 -9.99 -10.01
N SER A 51 25.68 -9.32 -8.88
CA SER A 51 27.00 -8.99 -8.33
C SER A 51 27.76 -10.26 -7.93
N LEU A 52 27.09 -11.20 -7.28
CA LEU A 52 27.66 -12.48 -6.87
C LEU A 52 28.05 -13.34 -8.08
N ALA A 53 27.19 -13.41 -9.10
CA ALA A 53 27.45 -14.13 -10.33
C ALA A 53 28.63 -13.52 -11.12
N LEU A 54 28.74 -12.19 -11.18
CA LEU A 54 29.91 -11.51 -11.73
C LEU A 54 31.19 -11.84 -10.95
N ALA A 55 31.14 -11.82 -9.61
CA ALA A 55 32.28 -12.15 -8.76
C ALA A 55 32.71 -13.63 -8.89
N LYS A 56 31.78 -14.53 -9.23
CA LYS A 56 32.03 -15.94 -9.54
C LYS A 56 32.61 -16.16 -10.95
N GLY A 57 32.70 -15.12 -11.77
CA GLY A 57 33.17 -15.23 -13.15
C GLY A 57 32.14 -15.82 -14.11
N GLU A 58 30.86 -15.84 -13.75
CA GLU A 58 29.79 -16.17 -14.69
C GLU A 58 29.73 -15.10 -15.80
N ALA A 59 29.33 -15.50 -17.01
CA ALA A 59 29.22 -14.62 -18.18
C ALA A 59 28.04 -13.64 -18.07
N ILE A 60 28.04 -12.82 -17.02
CA ILE A 60 27.13 -11.70 -16.84
C ILE A 60 27.86 -10.42 -17.24
N ASN A 61 27.17 -9.56 -17.99
CA ASN A 61 27.73 -8.29 -18.37
C ASN A 61 27.87 -7.40 -17.13
N LEU A 62 29.06 -6.83 -16.93
CA LEU A 62 29.31 -5.82 -15.89
C LEU A 62 28.27 -4.68 -15.92
N HIS A 63 27.80 -4.32 -17.12
CA HIS A 63 26.76 -3.32 -17.33
C HIS A 63 25.46 -3.65 -16.58
N ASP A 64 25.02 -4.91 -16.62
CA ASP A 64 23.78 -5.35 -15.96
C ASP A 64 23.89 -5.23 -14.43
N VAL A 65 25.07 -5.51 -13.87
CA VAL A 65 25.34 -5.34 -12.44
C VAL A 65 25.28 -3.88 -12.05
N THR A 66 25.89 -3.00 -12.85
CA THR A 66 25.87 -1.55 -12.58
C THR A 66 24.48 -0.94 -12.69
N ILE A 67 23.66 -1.38 -13.66
CA ILE A 67 22.26 -0.96 -13.78
C ILE A 67 21.46 -1.44 -12.57
N ALA A 68 21.62 -2.71 -12.18
CA ALA A 68 20.92 -3.26 -11.02
C ALA A 68 21.30 -2.51 -9.73
N ALA A 69 22.59 -2.16 -9.57
CA ALA A 69 23.07 -1.36 -8.44
C ALA A 69 22.40 0.01 -8.37
N GLN A 70 22.35 0.72 -9.50
CA GLN A 70 21.70 2.03 -9.59
C GLN A 70 20.20 1.92 -9.29
N LYS A 71 19.53 0.92 -9.86
CA LYS A 71 18.11 0.66 -9.61
C LYS A 71 17.81 0.40 -8.13
N ALA A 72 18.62 -0.44 -7.49
CA ALA A 72 18.51 -0.72 -6.06
C ALA A 72 18.71 0.55 -5.22
N SER A 73 19.75 1.33 -5.50
CA SER A 73 20.02 2.59 -4.80
C SER A 73 18.87 3.59 -4.92
N ILE A 74 18.32 3.76 -6.11
CA ILE A 74 17.19 4.66 -6.36
C ILE A 74 15.94 4.14 -5.64
N ALA A 75 15.64 2.84 -5.72
CA ALA A 75 14.46 2.25 -5.08
C ALA A 75 14.48 2.42 -3.55
N VAL A 76 15.63 2.20 -2.90
CA VAL A 76 15.79 2.40 -1.45
C VAL A 76 15.63 3.88 -1.07
N THR A 77 16.24 4.77 -1.85
CA THR A 77 16.16 6.23 -1.64
C THR A 77 14.72 6.72 -1.79
N LEU A 78 14.01 6.27 -2.83
CA LEU A 78 12.61 6.58 -3.06
C LEU A 78 11.72 6.07 -1.92
N THR A 79 11.93 4.82 -1.48
CA THR A 79 11.17 4.23 -0.36
C THR A 79 11.34 5.05 0.92
N THR A 80 12.55 5.53 1.19
CA THR A 80 12.85 6.40 2.32
C THR A 80 12.10 7.73 2.22
N GLN A 81 12.12 8.38 1.06
CA GLN A 81 11.39 9.63 0.84
C GLN A 81 9.87 9.46 1.00
N VAL A 82 9.30 8.38 0.46
CA VAL A 82 7.87 8.08 0.58
C VAL A 82 7.49 7.86 2.05
N ARG A 83 8.30 7.11 2.80
CA ARG A 83 8.12 6.92 4.24
C ARG A 83 8.12 8.25 4.97
N ASP A 84 9.13 9.08 4.72
CA ASP A 84 9.28 10.36 5.43
C ASP A 84 8.09 11.30 5.12
N LYS A 85 7.67 11.39 3.84
CA LYS A 85 6.49 12.18 3.44
C LYS A 85 5.19 11.69 4.07
N ALA A 86 5.03 10.38 4.23
CA ALA A 86 3.85 9.83 4.88
C ALA A 86 3.80 10.15 6.38
N VAL A 87 4.96 10.12 7.07
CA VAL A 87 5.05 10.53 8.47
C VAL A 87 4.76 12.02 8.62
N GLU A 88 5.30 12.87 7.73
CA GLU A 88 4.99 14.30 7.70
C GLU A 88 3.49 14.56 7.51
N ALA A 89 2.85 13.88 6.56
CA ALA A 89 1.40 14.01 6.32
C ALA A 89 0.56 13.59 7.54
N TYR A 90 0.96 12.52 8.23
CA TYR A 90 0.31 12.11 9.48
C TYR A 90 0.47 13.16 10.58
N GLN A 91 1.68 13.72 10.74
CA GLN A 91 1.95 14.77 11.72
C GLN A 91 1.17 16.06 11.42
N GLU A 92 1.02 16.45 10.15
CA GLU A 92 0.25 17.63 9.75
C GLU A 92 -1.24 17.48 10.09
N ILE A 93 -1.84 16.31 9.80
CA ILE A 93 -3.24 16.04 10.16
C ILE A 93 -3.46 16.19 11.66
N MET A 94 -2.52 15.72 12.48
CA MET A 94 -2.61 15.89 13.95
C MET A 94 -2.48 17.35 14.39
N ARG A 95 -1.68 18.17 13.70
CA ARG A 95 -1.60 19.61 13.98
C ARG A 95 -2.87 20.39 13.62
N MET A 96 -3.65 19.92 12.65
CA MET A 96 -4.91 20.57 12.28
C MET A 96 -6.06 20.34 13.28
N GLN A 97 -5.96 19.33 14.14
CA GLN A 97 -7.06 18.93 15.05
C GLN A 97 -6.98 19.54 16.45
N ILE A 98 -6.00 20.42 16.72
CA ILE A 98 -5.88 21.19 17.97
C ILE A 98 -6.41 22.61 17.77
#